data_AF-A0A1D6GDH0-F1
#
_entry.id   AF-A0A1D6GDH0-F1
#
_cell.length_a   1.000
_cell.length_b   1.000
_cell.length_c   1.000
_cell.angle_alpha   90.00
_cell.angle_beta   90.00
_cell.angle_gamma   90.00
#
_symmetry.space_group_name_H-M   'P 1'
#
loop_
_entity.id
_entity.type
_entity.pdbx_description
1 polymer ?
#
loop_
_entity_poly.entity_id
_entity_poly.type
_entity_poly.pdbx_seq_one_letter_code
_entity_poly.pdbx_strand_id
1 'polypeptide(L)'
;MDLGPCSKIHSLQLRKDYEEAKAKGTENFDRELEDMIERLIVECDRKIQRALKRLADDDANAAIAISVSEVTLTDDILQLSKQIKEKMAEVDAFDFEGRTDDKIKAQEVVEELRAKRADMQATLLLDAFNKDRASLTQPAPPQVAAVPPPAPPDARTQEIINEKLKKAEELGEQGMVDEAQKALEEAEALKKLAPRSEPPSDPSKYTAADVRITDQKLRLCDICGAFLSVYDNDRRLADHFGGKLHLGYMLIREKQKELQVLNVMYHFLL
;
A
#
# COMPACT_ATOMS: atom_id res chain seq x y z
N MET A 1 3.11 16.61 -2.54
CA MET A 1 3.34 18.03 -2.21
C MET A 1 3.53 18.73 -3.52
N ASP A 2 2.67 19.67 -3.85
CA ASP A 2 2.85 20.51 -5.01
C ASP A 2 3.33 21.87 -4.50
N LEU A 3 4.55 22.26 -4.88
CA LEU A 3 5.14 23.55 -4.52
C LEU A 3 4.79 24.64 -5.54
N GLY A 4 4.01 24.28 -6.57
CA GLY A 4 3.74 25.15 -7.71
C GLY A 4 4.94 25.26 -8.66
N PRO A 5 4.84 26.14 -9.67
CA PRO A 5 5.95 26.41 -10.57
C PRO A 5 7.14 26.98 -9.79
N CYS A 6 8.34 26.50 -10.13
CA CYS A 6 9.55 27.03 -9.51
C CYS A 6 9.75 28.51 -9.90
N SER A 7 10.15 29.32 -8.92
CA SER A 7 10.47 30.74 -9.13
C SER A 7 11.85 30.97 -9.74
N LYS A 8 12.70 29.93 -9.77
CA LYS A 8 14.06 29.98 -10.34
C LYS A 8 14.06 29.51 -11.79
N ILE A 9 15.07 29.97 -12.54
CA ILE A 9 15.27 29.56 -13.93
C ILE A 9 16.03 28.23 -13.95
N HIS A 10 15.46 27.23 -14.62
CA HIS A 10 16.10 25.93 -14.86
C HIS A 10 16.45 25.82 -16.35
N SER A 11 17.65 26.23 -16.74
CA SER A 11 18.13 26.12 -18.12
C SER A 11 19.24 25.08 -18.22
N LEU A 12 19.32 24.40 -19.37
CA LEU A 12 20.37 23.42 -19.66
C LEU A 12 21.76 24.06 -19.64
N GLN A 13 21.87 25.30 -20.12
CA GLN A 13 23.14 26.03 -20.11
C GLN A 13 23.66 26.24 -18.68
N LEU A 14 22.80 26.73 -17.76
CA LEU A 14 23.20 26.94 -16.36
C LEU A 14 23.56 25.62 -15.67
N ARG A 15 22.88 24.52 -16.02
CA ARG A 15 23.22 23.18 -15.50
C ARG A 15 24.63 22.77 -15.96
N LYS A 16 24.95 22.95 -17.25
CA LYS A 16 26.28 22.64 -17.78
C LYS A 16 27.37 23.46 -17.11
N ASP A 17 27.15 24.78 -16.99
CA ASP A 17 28.11 25.69 -16.33
C ASP A 17 28.34 25.29 -14.86
N TYR A 18 27.28 24.86 -14.15
CA TYR A 18 27.38 24.31 -12.79
C TYR A 18 28.18 23.01 -12.75
N GLU A 19 27.98 22.06 -13.66
CA GLU A 19 28.71 20.79 -13.68
C GLU A 19 30.22 21.03 -13.91
N GLU A 20 30.57 21.95 -14.81
CA GLU A 20 31.96 22.36 -15.05
C GLU A 20 32.58 23.09 -13.86
N ALA A 21 31.83 23.96 -13.17
CA ALA A 21 32.30 24.66 -11.98
C ALA A 21 32.46 23.72 -10.78
N LYS A 22 31.50 22.81 -10.59
CA LYS A 22 31.53 21.80 -9.53
C LYS A 22 32.72 20.86 -9.66
N ALA A 23 33.09 20.49 -10.88
CA ALA A 23 34.29 19.68 -11.14
C ALA A 23 35.59 20.37 -10.67
N LYS A 24 35.61 21.71 -10.56
CA LYS A 24 36.75 22.48 -10.05
C LYS A 24 36.79 22.56 -8.52
N GLY A 25 35.71 22.19 -7.82
CA GLY A 25 35.65 22.10 -6.35
C GLY A 25 35.88 23.42 -5.60
N THR A 26 35.63 24.56 -6.24
CA THR A 26 35.99 25.88 -5.70
C THR A 26 34.92 26.50 -4.81
N GLU A 27 33.64 26.13 -4.98
CA GLU A 27 32.52 26.71 -4.24
C GLU A 27 31.49 25.64 -3.86
N ASN A 28 30.82 25.82 -2.71
CA ASN A 28 29.72 24.95 -2.28
C ASN A 28 28.38 25.47 -2.80
N PHE A 29 28.11 25.19 -4.08
CA PHE A 29 26.85 25.52 -4.75
C PHE A 29 25.63 24.75 -4.19
N ASP A 30 25.87 23.68 -3.43
CA ASP A 30 24.81 22.75 -3.01
C ASP A 30 24.16 23.13 -1.67
N ARG A 31 24.66 24.17 -0.97
CA ARG A 31 24.17 24.54 0.37
C ARG A 31 22.68 24.88 0.42
N GLU A 32 22.17 25.70 -0.51
CA GLU A 32 20.73 26.02 -0.56
C GLU A 32 19.87 24.79 -0.86
N LEU A 33 20.40 23.87 -1.68
CA LEU A 33 19.74 22.62 -2.00
C LEU A 33 19.70 21.69 -0.77
N GLU A 34 20.80 21.61 -0.03
CA GLU A 34 20.91 20.86 1.23
C GLU A 34 19.86 21.33 2.25
N ASP A 35 19.79 22.64 2.52
CA ASP A 35 18.81 23.24 3.44
C ASP A 35 17.36 22.92 3.02
N MET A 36 17.08 22.90 1.71
CA MET A 36 15.76 22.57 1.18
C MET A 36 15.45 21.07 1.33
N ILE A 37 16.41 20.21 1.01
CA ILE A 37 16.29 18.75 1.13
C ILE A 37 16.06 18.36 2.58
N GLU A 38 16.84 18.91 3.51
CA GLU A 38 16.71 18.64 4.94
C GLU A 38 15.32 19.03 5.44
N ARG A 39 14.82 20.21 5.06
CA ARG A 39 13.47 20.66 5.41
C ARG A 39 12.40 19.67 4.94
N LEU A 40 12.47 19.24 3.67
CA LEU A 40 11.50 18.30 3.09
C LEU A 40 11.54 16.93 3.79
N ILE A 41 12.72 16.43 4.11
CA ILE A 41 12.90 15.17 4.82
C ILE A 41 12.35 15.26 6.24
N VAL A 42 12.70 16.31 6.99
CA VAL A 42 12.20 16.54 8.36
C VAL A 42 10.68 16.66 8.37
N GLU A 43 10.07 17.34 7.39
CA GLU A 43 8.61 17.42 7.27
C GLU A 43 7.97 16.05 6.99
N CYS A 44 8.56 15.25 6.10
CA CYS A 44 8.08 13.91 5.78
C CYS A 44 8.21 12.98 6.99
N ASP A 45 9.36 12.96 7.65
CA ASP A 45 9.61 12.15 8.83
C ASP A 45 8.69 12.53 9.98
N ARG A 46 8.45 13.83 10.23
CA ARG A 46 7.44 14.27 11.22
C ARG A 46 6.03 13.81 10.88
N LYS A 47 5.68 13.63 9.60
CA LYS A 47 4.38 13.07 9.21
C LYS A 47 4.35 11.56 9.44
N ILE A 48 5.40 10.84 9.06
CA ILE A 48 5.55 9.41 9.28
C ILE A 48 5.47 9.10 10.78
N GLN A 49 6.24 9.80 11.62
CA GLN A 49 6.24 9.57 13.07
C GLN A 49 4.87 9.84 13.72
N ARG A 50 4.17 10.90 13.31
CA ARG A 50 2.81 11.18 13.80
C ARG A 50 1.82 10.10 13.36
N ALA A 51 1.94 9.60 12.15
CA ALA A 51 1.07 8.56 11.62
C ALA A 51 1.35 7.20 12.28
N LEU A 52 2.63 6.84 12.48
CA LEU A 52 3.04 5.65 13.22
C LEU A 52 2.53 5.69 14.67
N LYS A 53 2.64 6.84 15.35
CA LYS A 53 2.10 7.00 16.70
C LYS A 53 0.59 6.78 16.75
N ARG A 54 -0.17 7.33 15.79
CA ARG A 54 -1.63 7.11 15.72
C ARG A 54 -1.97 5.63 15.50
N LEU A 55 -1.26 4.95 14.59
CA LEU A 55 -1.45 3.51 14.37
C LEU A 55 -1.14 2.69 15.63
N ALA A 56 -0.13 3.09 16.41
CA ALA A 56 0.21 2.46 17.68
C ALA A 56 -0.84 2.68 18.78
N ASP A 57 -1.41 3.88 18.86
CA ASP A 57 -2.42 4.23 19.85
C ASP A 57 -3.80 3.58 19.53
N ASP A 58 -4.16 3.46 18.24
CA ASP A 58 -5.47 2.96 17.79
C ASP A 58 -5.57 1.42 17.74
N ASP A 59 -4.47 0.70 17.47
CA ASP A 59 -4.41 -0.77 17.52
C ASP A 59 -2.97 -1.25 17.79
N ALA A 60 -2.72 -1.69 19.02
CA ALA A 60 -1.41 -2.15 19.49
C ALA A 60 -0.82 -3.30 18.64
N ASN A 61 -1.65 -4.06 17.91
CA ASN A 61 -1.23 -5.13 17.01
C ASN A 61 -1.17 -4.70 15.52
N ALA A 62 -1.80 -3.60 15.12
CA ALA A 62 -1.66 -3.00 13.79
C ALA A 62 -0.40 -2.14 13.64
N ALA A 63 0.34 -1.92 14.72
CA ALA A 63 1.55 -1.09 14.73
C ALA A 63 2.83 -1.83 14.33
N ILE A 64 2.74 -3.00 13.68
CA ILE A 64 3.91 -3.63 13.06
C ILE A 64 4.18 -2.90 11.76
N ALA A 65 4.97 -1.83 11.84
CA ALA A 65 5.50 -1.14 10.67
C ALA A 65 6.42 -2.13 9.93
N ILE A 66 5.90 -2.76 8.87
CA ILE A 66 6.77 -3.41 7.90
C ILE A 66 7.56 -2.29 7.25
N SER A 67 8.86 -2.23 7.53
CA SER A 67 9.74 -1.27 6.87
C SER A 67 9.77 -1.62 5.38
N VAL A 68 9.15 -0.76 4.58
CA VAL A 68 9.17 -0.87 3.11
C VAL A 68 10.63 -0.84 2.64
N SER A 69 11.47 -0.02 3.27
CA SER A 69 12.90 0.04 2.97
C SER A 69 13.60 -1.30 3.23
N GLU A 70 13.39 -1.97 4.36
CA GLU A 70 14.06 -3.24 4.65
C GLU A 70 13.63 -4.37 3.71
N VAL A 71 12.34 -4.46 3.39
CA VAL A 71 11.79 -5.56 2.56
C VAL A 71 12.20 -5.41 1.09
N THR A 72 12.39 -4.19 0.61
CA THR A 72 12.57 -3.91 -0.83
C THR A 72 14.00 -3.62 -1.24
N LEU A 73 14.99 -3.72 -0.34
CA LEU A 73 16.41 -3.49 -0.63
C LEU A 73 17.17 -4.79 -0.88
N THR A 74 16.83 -5.49 -1.96
CA THR A 74 17.61 -6.66 -2.42
C THR A 74 18.72 -6.24 -3.39
N ASP A 75 19.74 -7.10 -3.57
CA ASP A 75 20.86 -6.84 -4.48
C ASP A 75 20.40 -6.55 -5.93
N ASP A 76 19.38 -7.25 -6.40
CA ASP A 76 18.79 -7.03 -7.73
C ASP A 76 18.16 -5.62 -7.84
N ILE A 77 17.50 -5.12 -6.78
CA ILE A 77 16.91 -3.77 -6.74
C ILE A 77 18.01 -2.72 -6.79
N LEU A 78 19.11 -2.96 -6.05
CA LEU A 78 20.28 -2.09 -6.04
C LEU A 78 20.94 -2.05 -7.41
N GLN A 79 21.05 -3.20 -8.08
CA GLN A 79 21.57 -3.30 -9.45
C GLN A 79 20.69 -2.55 -10.45
N LEU A 80 19.36 -2.71 -10.38
CA LEU A 80 18.43 -1.94 -11.21
C LEU A 80 18.56 -0.44 -10.93
N SER A 81 18.67 -0.04 -9.67
CA SER A 81 18.83 1.37 -9.29
C SER A 81 20.15 1.96 -9.83
N LYS A 82 21.22 1.17 -9.84
CA LYS A 82 22.49 1.54 -10.49
C LYS A 82 22.33 1.70 -12.00
N GLN A 83 21.70 0.74 -12.68
CA GLN A 83 21.46 0.81 -14.13
C GLN A 83 20.59 2.03 -14.50
N ILE A 84 19.57 2.34 -13.70
CA ILE A 84 18.76 3.55 -13.88
C ILE A 84 19.62 4.80 -13.76
N LYS A 85 20.52 4.88 -12.77
CA LYS A 85 21.42 6.02 -12.55
C LYS A 85 22.39 6.21 -13.72
N GLU A 86 22.99 5.12 -14.20
CA GLU A 86 23.87 5.12 -15.37
C GLU A 86 23.12 5.55 -16.63
N LYS A 87 21.92 5.01 -16.86
CA LYS A 87 21.12 5.34 -18.04
C LYS A 87 20.58 6.78 -18.01
N MET A 88 20.26 7.30 -16.83
CA MET A 88 19.91 8.71 -16.65
C MET A 88 21.08 9.64 -16.98
N ALA A 89 22.31 9.25 -16.65
CA ALA A 89 23.50 10.02 -17.04
C ALA A 89 23.72 10.01 -18.57
N GLU A 90 23.42 8.90 -19.26
CA GLU A 90 23.40 8.87 -20.73
C GLU A 90 22.33 9.80 -21.32
N VAL A 91 21.13 9.84 -20.73
CA VAL A 91 20.06 10.78 -21.14
C VAL A 91 20.54 12.22 -21.03
N ASP A 92 21.17 12.59 -19.92
CA ASP A 92 21.73 13.93 -19.73
C ASP A 92 22.84 14.23 -20.76
N ALA A 93 23.72 13.27 -21.05
CA ALA A 93 24.76 13.43 -22.07
C ALA A 93 24.19 13.67 -23.47
N PHE A 94 23.19 12.88 -23.89
CA PHE A 94 22.52 13.07 -25.17
C PHE A 94 21.76 14.41 -25.24
N ASP A 95 21.22 14.89 -24.11
CA ASP A 95 20.59 16.19 -24.04
C ASP A 95 21.59 17.33 -24.27
N PHE A 96 22.79 17.23 -23.67
CA PHE A 96 23.87 18.19 -23.89
C PHE A 96 24.46 18.15 -25.32
N GLU A 97 24.48 16.98 -25.96
CA GLU A 97 24.91 16.81 -27.35
C GLU A 97 23.84 17.21 -28.37
N GLY A 98 22.59 17.45 -27.95
CA GLY A 98 21.46 17.72 -28.84
C GLY A 98 21.00 16.50 -29.64
N ARG A 99 21.36 15.28 -29.21
CA ARG A 99 21.00 14.02 -29.87
C ARG A 99 19.62 13.55 -29.42
N THR A 100 18.58 14.22 -29.91
CA THR A 100 17.19 14.01 -29.48
C THR A 100 16.70 12.57 -29.63
N ASP A 101 17.01 11.90 -30.74
CA ASP A 101 16.55 10.53 -30.99
C ASP A 101 17.17 9.52 -30.02
N ASP A 102 18.46 9.68 -29.71
CA ASP A 102 19.15 8.81 -28.76
C ASP A 102 18.73 9.09 -27.32
N LYS A 103 18.47 10.37 -26.99
CA LYS A 103 17.84 10.77 -25.73
C LYS A 103 16.50 10.08 -25.52
N ILE A 104 15.61 10.09 -26.53
CA ILE A 104 14.30 9.46 -26.43
C ILE A 104 14.45 7.96 -26.15
N LYS A 105 15.29 7.25 -26.91
CA LYS A 105 15.54 5.82 -26.70
C LYS A 105 16.12 5.53 -25.31
N ALA A 106 17.08 6.33 -24.86
CA ALA A 106 17.67 6.17 -23.54
C ALA A 106 16.63 6.42 -22.42
N GLN A 107 15.74 7.39 -22.62
CA GLN A 107 14.65 7.68 -21.69
C GLN A 107 13.61 6.55 -21.65
N GLU A 108 13.29 5.91 -22.78
CA GLU A 108 12.44 4.72 -22.80
C GLU A 108 13.03 3.56 -21.97
N VAL A 109 14.34 3.32 -22.10
CA VAL A 109 15.04 2.30 -21.29
C VAL A 109 15.01 2.65 -19.80
N VAL A 110 15.15 3.92 -19.43
CA VAL A 110 15.00 4.37 -18.03
C VAL A 110 13.63 4.02 -17.49
N GLU A 111 12.56 4.29 -18.25
CA GLU A 111 11.19 4.00 -17.81
C GLU A 111 10.93 2.49 -17.72
N GLU A 112 11.48 1.68 -18.63
CA GLU A 112 11.41 0.22 -18.56
C GLU A 112 12.11 -0.31 -17.29
N LEU A 113 13.31 0.18 -16.98
CA LEU A 113 14.04 -0.21 -15.77
C LEU A 113 13.32 0.24 -14.49
N ARG A 114 12.71 1.44 -14.49
CA ARG A 114 11.90 1.94 -13.37
C ARG A 114 10.67 1.06 -13.15
N ALA A 115 9.97 0.68 -14.22
CA ALA A 115 8.83 -0.23 -14.15
C ALA A 115 9.24 -1.60 -13.59
N LYS A 116 10.30 -2.20 -14.11
CA LYS A 116 10.85 -3.48 -13.60
C LYS A 116 11.20 -3.39 -12.11
N ARG A 117 11.84 -2.30 -11.69
CA ARG A 117 12.18 -2.08 -10.27
C ARG A 117 10.90 -1.98 -9.42
N ALA A 118 9.91 -1.21 -9.87
CA ALA A 118 8.65 -1.04 -9.15
C ALA A 118 7.87 -2.36 -9.02
N ASP A 119 7.81 -3.16 -10.09
CA ASP A 119 7.16 -4.48 -10.07
C ASP A 119 7.86 -5.45 -9.11
N MET A 120 9.19 -5.43 -9.07
CA MET A 120 9.97 -6.26 -8.16
C MET A 120 9.79 -5.84 -6.70
N GLN A 121 9.80 -4.53 -6.42
CA GLN A 121 9.48 -3.98 -5.09
C GLN A 121 8.06 -4.35 -4.65
N ALA A 122 7.09 -4.26 -5.56
CA ALA A 122 5.70 -4.62 -5.32
C ALA A 122 5.56 -6.09 -4.93
N THR A 123 6.19 -6.99 -5.70
CA THR A 123 6.18 -8.43 -5.46
C THR A 123 6.77 -8.76 -4.07
N LEU A 124 7.90 -8.16 -3.72
CA LEU A 124 8.55 -8.38 -2.41
C LEU A 124 7.69 -7.88 -1.24
N LEU A 125 7.10 -6.69 -1.39
CA LEU A 125 6.24 -6.14 -0.35
C LEU A 125 4.94 -6.93 -0.21
N LEU A 126 4.36 -7.42 -1.31
CA LEU A 126 3.18 -8.26 -1.27
C LEU A 126 3.46 -9.59 -0.56
N ASP A 127 4.62 -10.22 -0.83
CA ASP A 127 5.04 -11.42 -0.10
C ASP A 127 5.18 -11.15 1.41
N ALA A 128 5.75 -10.02 1.79
CA ALA A 128 5.81 -9.61 3.20
C ALA A 128 4.41 -9.39 3.81
N PHE A 129 3.49 -8.74 3.09
CA PHE A 129 2.10 -8.57 3.53
C PHE A 129 1.36 -9.89 3.67
N ASN A 130 1.60 -10.85 2.77
CA ASN A 130 1.02 -12.19 2.84
C ASN A 130 1.55 -12.98 4.04
N LYS A 131 2.85 -12.91 4.31
CA LYS A 131 3.48 -13.52 5.50
C LYS A 131 2.96 -12.91 6.79
N ASP A 132 2.86 -11.59 6.85
CA ASP A 132 2.30 -10.87 7.98
C ASP A 132 0.83 -11.26 8.21
N ARG A 133 0.02 -11.29 7.15
CA ARG A 133 -1.37 -11.80 7.22
C ARG A 133 -1.42 -13.24 7.74
N ALA A 134 -0.58 -14.12 7.23
CA ALA A 134 -0.52 -15.52 7.68
C ALA A 134 -0.15 -15.61 9.17
N SER A 135 0.77 -14.76 9.65
CA SER A 135 1.17 -14.69 11.05
C SER A 135 0.09 -14.11 11.99
N LEU A 136 -0.73 -13.17 11.50
CA LEU A 136 -1.89 -12.64 12.22
C LEU A 136 -3.03 -13.67 12.32
N THR A 137 -3.12 -14.59 11.36
CA THR A 137 -3.93 -15.82 11.48
C THR A 137 -3.14 -16.93 12.17
N GLN A 138 -2.94 -16.77 13.48
CA GLN A 138 -3.02 -17.90 14.40
C GLN A 138 -4.08 -17.61 15.47
N PRO A 139 -5.31 -18.12 15.34
CA PRO A 139 -5.71 -19.08 16.33
C PRO A 139 -4.85 -20.34 16.10
N ALA A 140 -4.39 -21.00 17.16
CA ALA A 140 -4.24 -22.45 17.05
C ALA A 140 -5.50 -22.98 16.31
N PRO A 141 -5.46 -24.07 15.52
CA PRO A 141 -6.71 -24.83 15.37
C PRO A 141 -7.24 -24.93 16.79
N PRO A 142 -8.49 -24.53 17.09
CA PRO A 142 -8.93 -24.50 18.47
C PRO A 142 -8.45 -25.81 19.07
N GLN A 143 -7.56 -25.75 20.07
CA GLN A 143 -7.65 -26.77 21.08
C GLN A 143 -9.08 -26.57 21.50
N VAL A 144 -9.94 -27.44 21.00
CA VAL A 144 -11.29 -27.61 21.46
C VAL A 144 -11.14 -28.03 22.91
N ALA A 145 -10.76 -27.10 23.79
CA ALA A 145 -11.47 -26.93 25.02
C ALA A 145 -12.90 -26.76 24.52
N ALA A 146 -13.62 -27.88 24.53
CA ALA A 146 -14.95 -27.99 24.01
C ALA A 146 -15.75 -26.84 24.60
N VAL A 147 -16.00 -25.80 23.80
CA VAL A 147 -17.17 -24.96 24.03
C VAL A 147 -18.30 -25.97 23.95
N PRO A 148 -19.09 -26.14 25.03
CA PRO A 148 -20.21 -27.05 24.99
C PRO A 148 -21.03 -26.69 23.74
N PRO A 149 -21.42 -27.70 22.94
CA PRO A 149 -22.04 -27.46 21.65
C PRO A 149 -23.14 -26.40 21.81
N PRO A 150 -23.29 -25.45 20.87
CA PRO A 150 -24.49 -24.62 20.84
C PRO A 150 -25.66 -25.60 20.91
N ALA A 151 -26.55 -25.40 21.89
CA ALA A 151 -27.66 -26.31 22.11
C ALA A 151 -28.30 -26.61 20.75
N PRO A 152 -28.45 -27.90 20.37
CA PRO A 152 -29.01 -28.23 19.08
C PRO A 152 -30.33 -27.46 18.95
N PRO A 153 -30.64 -26.86 17.78
CA PRO A 153 -32.00 -26.38 17.55
C PRO A 153 -32.87 -27.58 17.84
N ASP A 154 -33.76 -27.47 18.85
CA ASP A 154 -34.49 -28.58 19.44
C ASP A 154 -34.86 -29.57 18.32
N ALA A 155 -34.28 -30.78 18.34
CA ALA A 155 -34.44 -31.73 17.21
C ALA A 155 -35.91 -31.92 16.84
N ARG A 156 -36.78 -31.78 17.86
CA ARG A 156 -38.23 -31.69 17.77
C ARG A 156 -38.76 -30.56 16.88
N THR A 157 -38.21 -29.34 16.97
CA THR A 157 -38.62 -28.19 16.14
C THR A 157 -38.21 -28.41 14.67
N GLN A 158 -37.04 -28.97 14.43
CA GLN A 158 -36.58 -29.31 13.07
C GLN A 158 -37.44 -30.42 12.44
N GLU A 159 -37.80 -31.44 13.23
CA GLU A 159 -38.73 -32.50 12.83
C GLU A 159 -40.13 -31.96 12.52
N ILE A 160 -40.67 -31.07 13.36
CA ILE A 160 -41.98 -30.42 13.12
C ILE A 160 -41.95 -29.57 11.85
N ILE A 161 -40.86 -28.85 11.57
CA ILE A 161 -40.69 -28.08 10.33
C ILE A 161 -40.71 -29.01 9.11
N ASN A 162 -39.98 -30.13 9.15
CA ASN A 162 -39.94 -31.08 8.05
C ASN A 162 -41.29 -31.78 7.83
N GLU A 163 -42.01 -32.10 8.90
CA GLU A 163 -43.36 -32.67 8.84
C GLU A 163 -44.37 -31.68 8.21
N LYS A 164 -44.29 -30.40 8.58
CA LYS A 164 -45.13 -29.33 8.02
C LYS A 164 -44.84 -29.07 6.55
N LEU A 165 -43.58 -29.10 6.14
CA LEU A 165 -43.18 -28.98 4.73
C LEU A 165 -43.71 -30.15 3.89
N LYS A 166 -43.56 -31.38 4.39
CA LYS A 166 -44.10 -32.57 3.72
C LYS A 166 -45.62 -32.52 3.58
N LYS A 167 -46.33 -32.06 4.62
CA LYS A 167 -47.78 -31.90 4.59
C LYS A 167 -48.22 -30.84 3.57
N ALA A 168 -47.45 -29.76 3.42
CA ALA A 168 -47.72 -28.75 2.40
C ALA A 168 -47.56 -29.29 0.97
N GLU A 169 -46.56 -30.15 0.73
CA GLU A 169 -46.37 -30.82 -0.56
C GLU A 169 -47.56 -31.74 -0.88
N GLU A 170 -48.00 -32.58 0.06
CA GLU A 170 -49.15 -33.48 -0.12
C GLU A 170 -50.46 -32.72 -0.38
N LEU A 171 -50.69 -31.61 0.32
CA LEU A 171 -51.86 -30.73 0.10
C LEU A 171 -51.78 -30.02 -1.28
N GLY A 172 -50.57 -29.68 -1.71
CA GLY A 172 -50.30 -29.12 -3.03
C GLY A 172 -50.60 -30.10 -4.16
N GLU A 173 -50.21 -31.37 -4.02
CA GLU A 173 -50.52 -32.44 -4.98
C GLU A 173 -52.03 -32.72 -5.08
N GLN A 174 -52.76 -32.52 -3.99
CA GLN A 174 -54.23 -32.66 -3.95
C GLN A 174 -54.97 -31.41 -4.47
N GLY A 175 -54.24 -30.36 -4.85
CA GLY A 175 -54.81 -29.12 -5.39
C GLY A 175 -55.44 -28.20 -4.34
N MET A 176 -55.23 -28.45 -3.04
CA MET A 176 -55.73 -27.62 -1.95
C MET A 176 -54.76 -26.48 -1.63
N VAL A 177 -54.71 -25.51 -2.55
CA VAL A 177 -53.71 -24.43 -2.58
C VAL A 177 -53.72 -23.56 -1.32
N ASP A 178 -54.91 -23.19 -0.82
CA ASP A 178 -55.05 -22.32 0.36
C ASP A 178 -54.53 -23.01 1.64
N GLU A 179 -54.74 -24.31 1.77
CA GLU A 179 -54.28 -25.09 2.92
C GLU A 179 -52.77 -25.39 2.86
N ALA A 180 -52.26 -25.66 1.66
CA ALA A 180 -50.83 -25.84 1.42
C ALA A 180 -50.03 -24.57 1.75
N GLN A 181 -50.53 -23.41 1.32
CA GLN A 181 -49.88 -22.12 1.59
C GLN A 181 -49.85 -21.80 3.09
N LYS A 182 -50.94 -22.08 3.81
CA LYS A 182 -51.00 -21.92 5.27
C LYS A 182 -50.01 -22.84 6.00
N ALA A 183 -49.86 -24.09 5.56
CA ALA A 183 -48.91 -25.03 6.13
C ALA A 183 -47.44 -24.62 5.90
N LEU A 184 -47.13 -24.00 4.75
CA LEU A 184 -45.81 -23.41 4.47
C LEU A 184 -45.52 -22.19 5.35
N GLU A 185 -46.51 -21.30 5.52
CA GLU A 185 -46.36 -20.11 6.37
C GLU A 185 -46.11 -20.47 7.84
N GLU A 186 -46.77 -21.52 8.34
CA GLU A 186 -46.51 -22.08 9.67
C GLU A 186 -45.09 -22.65 9.80
N ALA A 187 -44.57 -23.33 8.75
CA ALA A 187 -43.20 -23.85 8.73
C ALA A 187 -42.14 -22.73 8.70
N GLU A 188 -42.40 -21.65 7.97
CA GLU A 188 -41.54 -20.47 7.93
C GLU A 188 -41.56 -19.67 9.24
N ALA A 189 -42.71 -19.54 9.89
CA ALA A 189 -42.83 -18.91 11.20
C ALA A 189 -41.98 -19.65 12.26
N LEU A 190 -42.00 -21.00 12.23
CA LEU A 190 -41.15 -21.83 13.09
C LEU A 190 -39.66 -21.67 12.78
N LYS A 191 -39.27 -21.49 11.51
CA LYS A 191 -37.89 -21.14 11.12
C LYS A 191 -37.46 -19.74 11.59
N LYS A 192 -38.40 -18.79 11.68
CA LYS A 192 -38.14 -17.40 12.09
C LYS A 192 -37.97 -17.23 13.61
N LEU A 193 -38.52 -18.16 14.40
CA LEU A 193 -38.35 -18.21 15.85
C LEU A 193 -37.03 -18.87 16.27
N ALA A 194 -36.32 -19.55 15.36
CA ALA A 194 -34.92 -19.92 15.55
C ALA A 194 -34.04 -18.66 15.49
N PRO A 195 -33.00 -18.51 16.34
CA PRO A 195 -32.21 -17.28 16.41
C PRO A 195 -31.58 -16.99 15.04
N ARG A 196 -32.03 -15.89 14.43
CA ARG A 196 -31.59 -15.39 13.13
C ARG A 196 -30.16 -14.87 13.23
N SER A 197 -29.23 -15.46 12.48
CA SER A 197 -28.04 -14.72 12.04
C SER A 197 -28.49 -13.61 11.09
N GLU A 198 -28.17 -12.36 11.40
CA GLU A 198 -28.51 -11.21 10.57
C GLU A 198 -27.93 -11.36 9.15
N PRO A 199 -28.65 -10.99 8.08
CA PRO A 199 -28.07 -10.93 6.74
C PRO A 199 -27.08 -9.74 6.64
N PRO A 200 -25.98 -9.88 5.88
CA PRO A 200 -25.03 -8.78 5.69
C PRO A 200 -25.73 -7.62 4.99
N SER A 201 -25.58 -6.43 5.56
CA SER A 201 -26.15 -5.18 5.05
C SER A 201 -25.61 -4.83 3.65
N ASP A 202 -26.52 -4.36 2.81
CA ASP A 202 -26.36 -3.91 1.43
C ASP A 202 -25.22 -2.84 1.26
N PRO A 203 -24.22 -3.04 0.39
CA PRO A 203 -23.05 -2.16 0.26
C PRO A 203 -23.32 -0.83 -0.47
N SER A 204 -24.57 -0.51 -0.83
CA SER A 204 -24.88 0.62 -1.72
C SER A 204 -25.17 1.97 -1.04
N LYS A 205 -24.86 2.15 0.24
CA LYS A 205 -25.00 3.44 0.94
C LYS A 205 -23.76 3.78 1.78
N TYR A 206 -22.62 3.97 1.15
CA TYR A 206 -21.45 4.57 1.80
C TYR A 206 -21.36 6.07 1.47
N THR A 207 -21.47 6.91 2.49
CA THR A 207 -20.96 8.29 2.40
C THR A 207 -19.46 8.27 2.71
N ALA A 208 -18.69 9.11 2.03
CA ALA A 208 -17.23 9.09 2.03
C ALA A 208 -16.56 9.46 3.38
N ALA A 209 -17.33 9.81 4.41
CA ALA A 209 -16.80 10.28 5.70
C ALA A 209 -16.70 9.18 6.77
N ASP A 210 -17.38 8.03 6.59
CA ASP A 210 -17.48 6.96 7.61
C ASP A 210 -16.85 5.63 7.17
N VAL A 211 -15.86 5.66 6.26
CA VAL A 211 -14.93 4.53 6.15
C VAL A 211 -14.08 4.55 7.42
N ARG A 212 -14.61 3.92 8.48
CA ARG A 212 -13.91 3.70 9.73
C ARG A 212 -12.55 3.08 9.39
N ILE A 213 -11.50 3.77 9.81
CA ILE A 213 -10.09 3.36 9.74
C ILE A 213 -9.85 1.97 10.39
N THR A 214 -10.83 1.43 11.11
CA THR A 214 -10.76 0.22 11.92
C THR A 214 -10.66 -1.09 11.14
N ASP A 215 -10.98 -1.14 9.84
CA ASP A 215 -11.06 -2.42 9.09
C ASP A 215 -10.08 -2.54 7.91
N GLN A 216 -9.31 -1.49 7.63
CA GLN A 216 -8.19 -1.55 6.69
C GLN A 216 -6.91 -1.67 7.52
N LYS A 217 -6.32 -2.87 7.58
CA LYS A 217 -4.98 -3.05 8.15
C LYS A 217 -3.99 -2.27 7.30
N LEU A 218 -3.73 -1.02 7.68
CA LEU A 218 -2.86 -0.09 6.96
C LEU A 218 -1.43 -0.18 7.50
N ARG A 219 -0.47 -0.12 6.58
CA ARG A 219 0.96 0.03 6.82
C ARG A 219 1.42 1.37 6.28
N LEU A 220 2.50 1.91 6.82
CA LEU A 220 3.09 3.16 6.35
C LEU A 220 4.36 2.88 5.56
N CYS A 221 4.50 3.52 4.40
CA CYS A 221 5.77 3.57 3.70
C CYS A 221 6.72 4.54 4.42
N ASP A 222 7.88 4.05 4.86
CA ASP A 222 8.91 4.81 5.57
C ASP A 222 9.70 5.77 4.65
N ILE A 223 9.57 5.64 3.33
CA ILE A 223 10.21 6.52 2.36
C ILE A 223 9.38 7.80 2.18
N CYS A 224 8.09 7.66 1.86
CA CYS A 224 7.23 8.76 1.43
C CYS A 224 6.00 9.03 2.32
N GLY A 225 5.79 8.22 3.35
CA GLY A 225 4.70 8.38 4.33
C GLY A 225 3.30 8.07 3.82
N ALA A 226 3.18 7.40 2.66
CA ALA A 226 1.89 6.95 2.17
C ALA A 226 1.39 5.73 2.96
N PHE A 227 0.08 5.64 3.14
CA PHE A 227 -0.57 4.45 3.70
C PHE A 227 -0.78 3.40 2.60
N LEU A 228 -0.39 2.17 2.88
CA LEU A 228 -0.54 0.99 2.04
C LEU A 228 -1.44 -0.01 2.77
N SER A 229 -2.40 -0.63 2.08
CA SER A 229 -3.22 -1.66 2.70
C SER A 229 -2.52 -3.01 2.60
N VAL A 230 -2.58 -3.82 3.66
CA VAL A 230 -2.12 -5.23 3.61
C VAL A 230 -2.90 -6.05 2.57
N TYR A 231 -4.06 -5.56 2.13
CA TYR A 231 -4.90 -6.18 1.11
C TYR A 231 -4.67 -5.62 -0.31
N ASP A 232 -3.62 -4.82 -0.50
CA ASP A 232 -3.27 -4.31 -1.82
C ASP A 232 -2.78 -5.42 -2.75
N ASN A 233 -3.04 -5.23 -4.05
CA ASN A 233 -2.54 -6.11 -5.10
C ASN A 233 -1.24 -5.56 -5.71
N ASP A 234 -0.53 -6.41 -6.46
CA ASP A 234 0.76 -6.06 -7.08
C ASP A 234 0.70 -4.77 -7.87
N ARG A 235 -0.36 -4.56 -8.67
CA ARG A 235 -0.49 -3.36 -9.51
C ARG A 235 -0.56 -2.09 -8.66
N ARG A 236 -1.34 -2.07 -7.58
CA ARG A 236 -1.45 -0.90 -6.71
C ARG A 236 -0.14 -0.61 -5.97
N LEU A 237 0.59 -1.66 -5.58
CA LEU A 237 1.91 -1.52 -4.97
C LEU A 237 2.95 -1.04 -6.00
N ALA A 238 2.91 -1.53 -7.23
CA ALA A 238 3.79 -1.07 -8.32
C ALA A 238 3.53 0.41 -8.66
N ASP A 239 2.26 0.82 -8.74
CA ASP A 239 1.88 2.23 -8.92
C ASP A 239 2.40 3.13 -7.77
N HIS A 240 2.48 2.59 -6.54
CA HIS A 240 3.10 3.29 -5.42
C HIS A 240 4.62 3.46 -5.62
N PHE A 241 5.36 2.39 -5.92
CA PHE A 241 6.82 2.42 -6.10
C PHE A 241 7.25 3.22 -7.33
N GLY A 242 6.49 3.15 -8.43
CA GLY A 242 6.68 3.96 -9.64
C GLY A 242 6.10 5.38 -9.53
N GLY A 243 5.41 5.70 -8.43
CA GLY A 243 4.73 6.97 -8.24
C GLY A 243 5.69 8.15 -8.01
N LYS A 244 5.34 9.33 -8.55
CA LYS A 244 6.14 10.56 -8.43
C LYS A 244 6.49 10.93 -6.98
N LEU A 245 5.56 10.70 -6.04
CA LEU A 245 5.78 11.00 -4.63
C LEU A 245 6.86 10.09 -4.02
N HIS A 246 6.75 8.78 -4.27
CA HIS A 246 7.70 7.80 -3.75
C HIS A 246 9.07 8.00 -4.37
N LEU A 247 9.14 8.06 -5.71
CA LEU A 247 10.38 8.31 -6.45
C LEU A 247 11.05 9.64 -6.05
N GLY A 248 10.26 10.70 -5.84
CA GLY A 248 10.76 12.00 -5.40
C GLY A 248 11.43 11.94 -4.03
N TYR A 249 10.79 11.31 -3.03
CA TYR A 249 11.39 11.14 -1.71
C TYR A 249 12.59 10.18 -1.71
N MET A 250 12.57 9.13 -2.54
CA MET A 250 13.76 8.28 -2.74
C MET A 250 14.95 9.11 -3.21
N LEU A 251 14.76 9.92 -4.27
CA LEU A 251 15.82 10.75 -4.83
C LEU A 251 16.33 11.80 -3.84
N ILE A 252 15.43 12.47 -3.12
CA ILE A 252 15.79 13.49 -2.13
C ILE A 252 16.57 12.87 -0.96
N ARG A 253 16.17 11.69 -0.47
CA ARG A 253 16.89 10.96 0.59
C ARG A 253 18.26 10.45 0.13
N GLU A 254 18.38 9.94 -1.11
CA GLU A 254 19.67 9.58 -1.69
C GLU A 254 20.56 10.83 -1.80
N LYS A 255 20.00 11.93 -2.29
CA LYS A 255 20.74 13.18 -2.46
C LYS A 255 21.23 13.76 -1.14
N GLN A 256 20.44 13.66 -0.08
CA GLN A 256 20.86 14.05 1.27
C GLN A 256 22.12 13.27 1.71
N LYS A 257 22.14 11.95 1.49
CA LYS A 257 23.30 11.10 1.84
C LYS A 257 24.54 11.52 1.06
N GLU A 258 24.39 11.79 -0.25
CA GLU A 258 25.50 12.29 -1.08
C GLU A 258 26.06 13.62 -0.54
N LEU A 259 25.19 14.58 -0.20
CA LEU A 259 25.60 15.90 0.30
C LEU A 259 26.25 15.83 1.68
N GLN A 260 25.74 14.99 2.59
CA GLN A 260 26.33 14.79 3.91
C GLN A 260 27.75 14.24 3.84
N VAL A 261 28.03 13.30 2.94
CA VAL A 261 29.39 12.76 2.72
C VAL A 261 30.33 13.86 2.22
N LEU A 262 29.88 14.68 1.26
CA LEU A 262 30.68 15.78 0.74
C LEU A 262 31.00 16.81 1.83
N ASN A 263 30.04 17.14 2.70
CA ASN A 263 30.22 18.13 3.76
C ASN A 263 31.26 17.66 4.81
N VAL A 264 31.26 16.37 5.13
CA VAL A 264 32.30 15.75 5.98
C VAL A 264 33.68 15.86 5.32
N MET A 265 33.78 15.63 4.00
CA MET A 265 35.05 15.80 3.28
C MET A 265 35.55 17.25 3.31
N TYR A 266 34.67 18.23 3.08
CA TYR A 266 35.04 19.66 3.13
C TYR A 266 35.47 20.11 4.53
N HIS A 267 34.84 19.57 5.59
CA HIS A 267 35.18 19.91 6.97
C HIS A 267 36.50 19.29 7.45
N PHE A 268 37.01 18.24 6.78
CA PHE A 268 38.33 17.65 7.05
C PHE A 268 39.47 18.28 6.21
N LEU A 269 39.13 19.09 5.20
CA LEU A 269 40.07 19.78 4.30
C LEU A 269 40.35 21.25 4.69
N LEU A 270 39.71 21.73 5.77
CA LEU A 270 39.93 23.04 6.42
C LEU A 270 40.52 22.84 7.82
#